data_AF-A0A2D3PTZ4-F1
#
_entry.id   AF-A0A2D3PTZ4-F1
#
_cell.length_a   1.000
_cell.length_b   1.000
_cell.length_c   1.000
_cell.angle_alpha   90.00
_cell.angle_beta   90.00
_cell.angle_gamma   90.00
#
_symmetry.space_group_name_H-M   'P 1'
#
loop_
_entity.id
_entity.type
_entity.pdbx_description
1 polymer ?
#
loop_
_entity_poly.entity_id
_entity_poly.type
_entity_poly.pdbx_seq_one_letter_code
_entity_poly.pdbx_strand_id
1 'polypeptide(L)'
;MNSILKNMARVSLFLAISVGAMANLDEGRWVPKNREVLDKVISESKNQGNYAVFDWDYTSIYQDTQENLFRYQIDNLRFAMTPEQFSKAIRKDIPLDNFSDDYKNVKGQAINIEKIGSDLDKDYAFLYKNYIKDKKMSLEKIKKTEQFKDFRGKLAFLYEAIGGSFSHDISYPWVLYLFEGMTVNEVKALAKEANDFGIGNKLDSYVIESSDVLTGKAGKVSHKYKSGLRTQPETANLFRELQANGIKVYIISASLQDIVEVFATDKSYGYNLEDGSVYGMRLEMNGDKYRAEYKAGYPQTQTKGKVEIIETYLKPKHGGKAPILVAGDSSGDANMLTEYKDTKVLLLMKREGKLDDVAKDGRALIQKRNAQTGLLDPKN
;
A
#
# COMPACT_ATOMS: atom_id res chain seq x y z
N MET A 1 -55.15 66.71 12.63
CA MET A 1 -53.90 66.41 13.33
C MET A 1 -53.97 64.97 13.85
N ASN A 2 -53.03 64.16 13.40
CA ASN A 2 -52.51 62.89 13.93
C ASN A 2 -53.37 61.62 14.08
N SER A 3 -52.71 60.55 13.61
CA SER A 3 -52.69 59.18 14.14
C SER A 3 -53.64 58.16 13.53
N ILE A 4 -53.27 57.59 12.37
CA ILE A 4 -53.58 56.17 12.05
C ILE A 4 -52.39 55.53 11.27
N LEU A 5 -51.53 54.85 12.04
CA LEU A 5 -50.99 53.50 11.81
C LEU A 5 -51.27 52.80 10.45
N LYS A 6 -50.21 52.43 9.71
CA LYS A 6 -49.67 51.05 9.71
C LYS A 6 -48.51 50.88 8.72
N ASN A 7 -47.37 50.48 9.30
CA ASN A 7 -46.21 49.92 8.62
C ASN A 7 -46.60 48.70 7.77
N MET A 8 -46.19 48.69 6.49
CA MET A 8 -45.95 47.47 5.74
C MET A 8 -44.49 47.42 5.32
N ALA A 9 -43.65 46.91 6.23
CA ALA A 9 -42.34 46.41 5.86
C ALA A 9 -42.53 45.19 4.97
N ARG A 10 -42.22 45.31 3.68
CA ARG A 10 -42.03 44.17 2.77
C ARG A 10 -40.77 43.44 3.21
N VAL A 11 -40.91 42.49 4.13
CA VAL A 11 -39.90 41.46 4.36
C VAL A 11 -40.04 40.46 3.21
N SER A 12 -39.26 40.67 2.14
CA SER A 12 -39.06 39.63 1.13
C SER A 12 -38.14 38.59 1.75
N LEU A 13 -38.73 37.52 2.26
CA LEU A 13 -38.01 36.34 2.72
C LEU A 13 -37.41 35.65 1.48
N PHE A 14 -36.17 35.98 1.15
CA PHE A 14 -35.37 35.14 0.27
C PHE A 14 -35.09 33.83 1.03
N LEU A 15 -35.94 32.83 0.77
CA LEU A 15 -35.60 31.45 1.07
C LEU A 15 -34.49 31.07 0.08
N ALA A 16 -33.24 31.41 0.41
CA ALA A 16 -32.09 30.81 -0.23
C ALA A 16 -32.11 29.33 0.16
N ILE A 17 -32.77 28.52 -0.67
CA ILE A 17 -32.49 27.10 -0.72
C ILE A 17 -31.02 27.05 -1.09
N SER A 18 -30.17 26.79 -0.11
CA SER A 18 -28.81 26.38 -0.38
C SER A 18 -28.92 25.02 -1.07
N VAL A 19 -29.13 25.05 -2.38
CA VAL A 19 -28.64 24.00 -3.27
C VAL A 19 -27.13 24.11 -3.10
N GLY A 20 -26.63 23.55 -2.00
CA GLY A 20 -25.21 23.56 -1.74
C GLY A 20 -24.57 22.94 -2.96
N ALA A 21 -23.60 23.62 -3.54
CA ALA A 21 -22.85 23.13 -4.68
C ALA A 21 -22.60 21.64 -4.47
N MET A 22 -23.07 20.81 -5.42
CA MET A 22 -22.77 19.39 -5.38
C MET A 22 -21.25 19.25 -5.33
N ALA A 23 -20.77 18.20 -4.67
CA ALA A 23 -19.38 17.80 -4.81
C ALA A 23 -19.02 17.78 -6.30
N ASN A 24 -17.84 18.29 -6.64
CA ASN A 24 -17.46 18.47 -8.04
C ASN A 24 -16.37 17.47 -8.36
N LEU A 25 -16.69 16.16 -8.30
CA LEU A 25 -15.77 15.15 -8.80
C LEU A 25 -15.59 15.35 -10.30
N ASP A 26 -14.32 15.39 -10.72
CA ASP A 26 -13.98 15.48 -12.13
C ASP A 26 -14.56 14.25 -12.85
N GLU A 27 -15.01 14.42 -14.10
CA GLU A 27 -15.49 13.28 -14.91
C GLU A 27 -14.44 12.17 -14.95
N GLY A 28 -13.19 12.55 -15.21
CA GLY A 28 -12.04 11.64 -15.23
C GLY A 28 -12.30 10.41 -16.10
N ARG A 29 -11.76 9.27 -15.69
CA ARG A 29 -12.02 7.96 -16.28
C ARG A 29 -12.88 7.08 -15.38
N TRP A 30 -13.72 7.69 -14.54
CA TRP A 30 -14.67 6.95 -13.72
C TRP A 30 -15.71 6.25 -14.60
N VAL A 31 -16.20 5.10 -14.14
CA VAL A 31 -17.50 4.60 -14.62
C VAL A 31 -18.57 5.65 -14.26
N PRO A 32 -19.38 6.14 -15.22
CA PRO A 32 -20.27 7.29 -14.98
C PRO A 32 -21.17 7.14 -13.76
N LYS A 33 -21.79 5.95 -13.59
CA LYS A 33 -22.62 5.63 -12.43
C LYS A 33 -21.86 5.68 -11.10
N ASN A 34 -20.59 5.26 -11.07
CA ASN A 34 -19.79 5.33 -9.86
C ASN A 34 -19.59 6.79 -9.45
N ARG A 35 -19.22 7.65 -10.40
CA ARG A 35 -19.03 9.09 -10.15
C ARG A 35 -20.30 9.72 -9.59
N GLU A 36 -21.45 9.49 -10.23
CA GLU A 36 -22.74 10.02 -9.79
C GLU A 36 -23.08 9.61 -8.35
N VAL A 37 -22.85 8.34 -7.99
CA VAL A 37 -23.09 7.85 -6.62
C VAL A 37 -22.12 8.48 -5.63
N LEU A 38 -20.84 8.61 -5.99
CA LEU A 38 -19.83 9.25 -5.13
C LEU A 38 -20.17 10.73 -4.89
N ASP A 39 -20.49 11.49 -5.94
CA ASP A 39 -20.88 12.90 -5.85
C ASP A 39 -22.08 13.09 -4.92
N LYS A 40 -23.09 12.24 -5.07
CA LYS A 40 -24.28 12.25 -4.22
C LYS A 40 -23.92 11.99 -2.76
N VAL A 41 -23.13 10.96 -2.48
CA VAL A 41 -22.74 10.59 -1.10
C VAL A 41 -21.91 11.67 -0.43
N ILE A 42 -20.99 12.31 -1.15
CA ILE A 42 -20.21 13.44 -0.63
C ILE A 42 -21.15 14.61 -0.30
N SER A 43 -22.03 14.98 -1.24
CA SER A 43 -22.96 16.10 -1.09
C SER A 43 -23.91 15.93 0.10
N GLU A 44 -24.43 14.73 0.31
CA GLU A 44 -25.36 14.40 1.40
C GLU A 44 -24.65 14.24 2.76
N SER A 45 -23.34 14.00 2.77
CA SER A 45 -22.58 13.64 3.99
C SER A 45 -21.62 14.74 4.46
N LYS A 46 -21.60 15.90 3.79
CA LYS A 46 -20.67 17.00 4.07
C LYS A 46 -20.82 17.59 5.46
N ASN A 47 -19.69 17.96 6.07
CA ASN A 47 -19.59 18.71 7.33
C ASN A 47 -20.38 18.12 8.52
N GLN A 48 -20.55 16.80 8.55
CA GLN A 48 -21.26 16.08 9.61
C GLN A 48 -20.32 15.28 10.53
N GLY A 49 -19.00 15.51 10.43
CA GLY A 49 -18.00 14.69 11.14
C GLY A 49 -17.86 13.28 10.58
N ASN A 50 -18.21 13.07 9.31
CA ASN A 50 -18.07 11.79 8.61
C ASN A 50 -16.62 11.58 8.13
N TYR A 51 -16.28 10.33 7.80
CA TYR A 51 -14.97 9.97 7.25
C TYR A 51 -15.09 8.82 6.26
N ALA A 52 -14.09 8.70 5.40
CA ALA A 52 -13.92 7.63 4.44
C ALA A 52 -12.59 6.90 4.69
N VAL A 53 -12.57 5.60 4.40
CA VAL A 53 -11.40 4.74 4.58
C VAL A 53 -11.01 4.13 3.24
N PHE A 54 -9.73 4.16 2.93
CA PHE A 54 -9.19 3.59 1.69
C PHE A 54 -8.01 2.69 2.02
N ASP A 55 -7.86 1.60 1.28
CA ASP A 55 -6.56 0.97 1.13
C ASP A 55 -5.64 1.80 0.21
N TRP A 56 -4.34 1.54 0.25
CA TRP A 56 -3.36 2.25 -0.56
C TRP A 56 -3.00 1.52 -1.85
N ASP A 57 -2.30 0.40 -1.71
CA ASP A 57 -1.69 -0.35 -2.80
C ASP A 57 -2.77 -1.01 -3.65
N TYR A 58 -2.69 -0.86 -4.98
CA TYR A 58 -3.78 -1.24 -5.89
C TYR A 58 -5.17 -0.65 -5.57
N THR A 59 -5.36 0.25 -4.61
CA THR A 59 -6.65 0.93 -4.37
C THR A 59 -6.54 2.40 -4.69
N SER A 60 -5.66 3.11 -3.99
CA SER A 60 -5.43 4.54 -4.17
C SER A 60 -4.41 4.84 -5.28
N ILE A 61 -3.48 3.91 -5.51
CA ILE A 61 -2.49 3.93 -6.59
C ILE A 61 -2.67 2.70 -7.51
N TYR A 62 -1.96 2.65 -8.64
CA TYR A 62 -1.81 1.42 -9.41
C TYR A 62 -0.48 0.74 -9.09
N GLN A 63 -0.56 -0.57 -8.83
CA GLN A 63 0.50 -1.38 -8.22
C GLN A 63 0.79 -1.02 -6.75
N ASP A 64 1.91 -1.51 -6.22
CA ASP A 64 2.20 -1.57 -4.80
C ASP A 64 3.53 -0.86 -4.49
N THR A 65 3.47 0.10 -3.56
CA THR A 65 4.60 0.95 -3.17
C THR A 65 5.65 0.19 -2.37
N GLN A 66 5.25 -0.71 -1.47
CA GLN A 66 6.15 -1.54 -0.67
C GLN A 66 6.88 -2.53 -1.56
N GLU A 67 6.17 -3.12 -2.52
CA GLU A 67 6.75 -4.05 -3.47
C GLU A 67 7.78 -3.39 -4.37
N ASN A 68 7.42 -2.23 -4.95
CA ASN A 68 8.33 -1.45 -5.77
C ASN A 68 9.57 -0.99 -4.98
N LEU A 69 9.38 -0.54 -3.73
CA LEU A 69 10.47 -0.17 -2.82
C LEU A 69 11.39 -1.35 -2.55
N PHE A 70 10.86 -2.52 -2.21
CA PHE A 70 11.67 -3.72 -1.95
C PHE A 70 12.58 -4.08 -3.14
N ARG A 71 12.04 -4.03 -4.36
CA ARG A 71 12.81 -4.32 -5.58
C ARG A 71 13.87 -3.25 -5.83
N TYR A 72 13.53 -1.98 -5.63
CA TYR A 72 14.49 -0.87 -5.69
C TYR A 72 15.58 -0.99 -4.61
N GLN A 73 15.24 -1.44 -3.40
CA GLN A 73 16.16 -1.62 -2.28
C GLN A 73 17.20 -2.70 -2.61
N ILE A 74 16.77 -3.84 -3.16
CA ILE A 74 17.66 -4.90 -3.66
C ILE A 74 18.58 -4.35 -4.74
N ASP A 75 18.00 -3.71 -5.76
CA ASP A 75 18.73 -3.22 -6.91
C ASP A 75 19.74 -2.13 -6.56
N ASN A 76 19.59 -1.45 -5.42
CA ASN A 76 20.53 -0.41 -4.99
C ASN A 76 21.34 -0.80 -3.75
N LEU A 77 21.18 -2.04 -3.26
CA LEU A 77 21.81 -2.56 -2.04
C LEU A 77 21.65 -1.59 -0.86
N ARG A 78 20.43 -1.09 -0.67
CA ARG A 78 20.06 -0.10 0.36
C ARG A 78 19.66 -0.80 1.66
N PHE A 79 20.62 -1.44 2.31
CA PHE A 79 20.44 -2.14 3.59
C PHE A 79 21.35 -1.53 4.66
N ALA A 80 20.92 -1.57 5.93
CA ALA A 80 21.70 -1.09 7.07
C ALA A 80 22.17 -2.21 8.03
N MET A 81 21.71 -3.44 7.80
CA MET A 81 21.99 -4.60 8.65
C MET A 81 23.42 -5.12 8.51
N THR A 82 24.02 -5.58 9.62
CA THR A 82 25.18 -6.49 9.55
C THR A 82 24.76 -7.85 8.95
N PRO A 83 25.69 -8.70 8.50
CA PRO A 83 25.34 -10.04 8.03
C PRO A 83 24.56 -10.87 9.04
N GLU A 84 24.87 -10.76 10.33
CA GLU A 84 24.17 -11.48 11.40
C GLU A 84 22.74 -10.97 11.58
N GLN A 85 22.52 -9.66 11.48
CA GLN A 85 21.18 -9.07 11.54
C GLN A 85 20.35 -9.47 10.33
N PHE A 86 20.92 -9.36 9.12
CA PHE A 86 20.25 -9.78 7.88
C PHE A 86 19.84 -11.25 7.92
N SER A 87 20.74 -12.13 8.37
CA SER A 87 20.48 -13.58 8.50
C SER A 87 19.29 -13.88 9.41
N LYS A 88 19.17 -13.15 10.52
CA LYS A 88 18.04 -13.24 11.46
C LYS A 88 16.76 -12.67 10.86
N ALA A 89 16.82 -11.47 10.27
CA ALA A 89 15.67 -10.77 9.73
C ALA A 89 14.96 -11.59 8.64
N ILE A 90 15.69 -12.19 7.70
CA ILE A 90 15.06 -12.97 6.61
C ILE A 90 14.40 -14.27 7.10
N ARG A 91 14.75 -14.76 8.29
CA ARG A 91 14.20 -15.98 8.91
C ARG A 91 13.13 -15.71 9.95
N LYS A 92 12.90 -14.45 10.30
CA LYS A 92 11.98 -14.04 11.37
C LYS A 92 10.58 -14.57 11.10
N ASP A 93 10.10 -15.41 12.01
CA ASP A 93 8.77 -16.01 12.03
C ASP A 93 8.40 -16.86 10.79
N ILE A 94 9.40 -17.27 9.99
CA ILE A 94 9.19 -18.10 8.80
C ILE A 94 9.24 -19.60 9.16
N PRO A 95 8.19 -20.39 8.84
CA PRO A 95 8.20 -21.83 9.04
C PRO A 95 9.34 -22.54 8.28
N LEU A 96 9.81 -23.66 8.84
CA LEU A 96 10.92 -24.44 8.26
C LEU A 96 10.48 -25.41 7.15
N ASP A 97 9.17 -25.56 6.97
CA ASP A 97 8.58 -26.36 5.90
C ASP A 97 9.03 -25.89 4.52
N ASN A 98 8.93 -26.78 3.54
CA ASN A 98 9.14 -26.38 2.16
C ASN A 98 8.09 -25.34 1.76
N PHE A 99 8.52 -24.40 0.92
CA PHE A 99 7.60 -23.53 0.20
C PHE A 99 6.67 -24.37 -0.67
N SER A 100 5.52 -23.79 -1.03
CA SER A 100 4.52 -24.38 -1.92
C SER A 100 5.16 -24.92 -3.20
N ASP A 101 4.51 -25.91 -3.81
CA ASP A 101 4.97 -26.55 -5.04
C ASP A 101 5.16 -25.59 -6.21
N ASP A 102 4.50 -24.43 -6.19
CA ASP A 102 4.66 -23.33 -7.14
C ASP A 102 6.03 -22.62 -7.02
N TYR A 103 6.74 -22.82 -5.91
CA TYR A 103 8.01 -22.14 -5.57
C TYR A 103 9.17 -23.13 -5.42
N LYS A 104 9.37 -23.94 -6.48
CA LYS A 104 10.53 -24.82 -6.64
C LYS A 104 11.67 -24.12 -7.37
N ASN A 105 12.88 -24.68 -7.25
CA ASN A 105 14.00 -24.24 -8.07
C ASN A 105 13.82 -24.66 -9.54
N VAL A 106 14.67 -24.15 -10.45
CA VAL A 106 14.59 -24.44 -11.90
C VAL A 106 14.70 -25.94 -12.24
N LYS A 107 15.22 -26.76 -11.32
CA LYS A 107 15.29 -28.23 -11.46
C LYS A 107 14.08 -28.96 -10.84
N GLY A 108 13.04 -28.23 -10.41
CA GLY A 108 11.84 -28.80 -9.79
C GLY A 108 12.07 -29.29 -8.35
N GLN A 109 13.15 -28.87 -7.68
CA GLN A 109 13.43 -29.30 -6.30
C GLN A 109 12.81 -28.31 -5.32
N ALA A 110 12.26 -28.84 -4.23
CA ALA A 110 11.68 -28.05 -3.15
C ALA A 110 12.73 -27.19 -2.43
N ILE A 111 12.35 -25.94 -2.16
CA ILE A 111 13.14 -24.95 -1.42
C ILE A 111 12.43 -24.69 -0.09
N ASN A 112 13.20 -24.40 0.96
CA ASN A 112 12.70 -23.86 2.22
C ASN A 112 13.60 -22.70 2.67
N ILE A 113 13.20 -22.03 3.76
CA ILE A 113 13.91 -20.88 4.29
C ILE A 113 15.39 -21.16 4.62
N GLU A 114 15.71 -22.37 5.10
CA GLU A 114 17.09 -22.73 5.46
C GLU A 114 18.01 -22.87 4.23
N LYS A 115 17.51 -23.47 3.14
CA LYS A 115 18.29 -23.61 1.91
C LYS A 115 18.60 -22.27 1.28
N ILE A 116 17.57 -21.44 1.07
CA ILE A 116 17.72 -20.15 0.40
C ILE A 116 18.39 -19.11 1.30
N GLY A 117 18.06 -19.12 2.60
CA GLY A 117 18.71 -18.28 3.59
C GLY A 117 20.21 -18.54 3.68
N SER A 118 20.64 -19.82 3.66
CA SER A 118 22.06 -20.17 3.71
C SER A 118 22.86 -19.66 2.50
N ASP A 119 22.21 -19.47 1.35
CA ASP A 119 22.84 -18.90 0.17
C ASP A 119 22.88 -17.37 0.27
N LEU A 120 21.74 -16.77 0.64
CA LEU A 120 21.62 -15.33 0.89
C LEU A 120 22.59 -14.82 1.96
N ASP A 121 22.84 -15.59 3.02
CA ASP A 121 23.81 -15.23 4.07
C ASP A 121 25.22 -15.04 3.47
N LYS A 122 25.63 -15.94 2.57
CA LYS A 122 26.96 -15.90 1.93
C LYS A 122 27.08 -14.72 0.98
N ASP A 123 26.06 -14.52 0.15
CA ASP A 123 26.06 -13.41 -0.80
C ASP A 123 26.00 -12.07 -0.07
N TYR A 124 25.13 -11.94 0.94
CA TYR A 124 25.02 -10.71 1.71
C TYR A 124 26.32 -10.40 2.47
N ALA A 125 27.02 -11.40 3.02
CA ALA A 125 28.33 -11.17 3.63
C ALA A 125 29.35 -10.59 2.64
N PHE A 126 29.37 -11.08 1.40
CA PHE A 126 30.21 -10.51 0.33
C PHE A 126 29.78 -9.08 -0.03
N LEU A 127 28.50 -8.85 -0.26
CA LEU A 127 27.95 -7.54 -0.62
C LEU A 127 28.17 -6.53 0.50
N TYR A 128 28.08 -6.97 1.76
CA TYR A 128 28.32 -6.14 2.92
C TYR A 128 29.77 -5.64 2.97
N LYS A 129 30.72 -6.57 2.86
CA LYS A 129 32.16 -6.27 2.89
C LYS A 129 32.61 -5.38 1.73
N ASN A 130 32.00 -5.54 0.55
CA ASN A 130 32.48 -4.92 -0.69
C ASN A 130 31.66 -3.69 -1.12
N TYR A 131 30.43 -3.50 -0.62
CA TYR A 131 29.60 -2.37 -0.99
C TYR A 131 28.81 -1.77 0.16
N ILE A 132 28.05 -2.54 0.94
CA ILE A 132 27.07 -1.97 1.88
C ILE A 132 27.77 -1.16 2.98
N LYS A 133 28.80 -1.73 3.60
CA LYS A 133 29.53 -1.11 4.73
C LYS A 133 30.37 0.09 4.31
N ASP A 134 31.34 -0.13 3.42
CA ASP A 134 32.42 0.84 3.12
C ASP A 134 32.49 1.24 1.63
N LYS A 135 31.53 0.84 0.79
CA LYS A 135 31.48 1.17 -0.66
C LYS A 135 32.80 0.91 -1.42
N LYS A 136 33.51 -0.19 -1.11
CA LYS A 136 34.81 -0.54 -1.72
C LYS A 136 34.73 -0.74 -3.23
N MET A 137 33.59 -1.24 -3.72
CA MET A 137 33.23 -1.29 -5.13
C MET A 137 32.19 -0.22 -5.44
N SER A 138 32.17 0.28 -6.68
CA SER A 138 31.04 1.08 -7.16
C SER A 138 29.79 0.20 -7.34
N LEU A 139 28.61 0.83 -7.32
CA LEU A 139 27.34 0.12 -7.55
C LEU A 139 27.32 -0.59 -8.91
N GLU A 140 27.87 0.03 -9.95
CA GLU A 140 27.97 -0.59 -11.28
C GLU A 140 28.85 -1.85 -11.29
N LYS A 141 29.97 -1.83 -10.55
CA LYS A 141 30.90 -2.97 -10.47
C LYS A 141 30.32 -4.10 -9.63
N ILE A 142 29.73 -3.81 -8.47
CA ILE A 142 29.16 -4.84 -7.60
C ILE A 142 27.97 -5.53 -8.27
N LYS A 143 27.15 -4.80 -9.05
CA LYS A 143 26.03 -5.37 -9.82
C LYS A 143 26.42 -6.44 -10.83
N LYS A 144 27.69 -6.45 -11.26
CA LYS A 144 28.21 -7.41 -12.23
C LYS A 144 28.70 -8.72 -11.58
N THR A 145 28.83 -8.76 -10.24
CA THR A 145 29.33 -9.97 -9.55
C THR A 145 28.26 -11.05 -9.48
N GLU A 146 28.70 -12.31 -9.41
CA GLU A 146 27.78 -13.44 -9.25
C GLU A 146 27.02 -13.40 -7.92
N GLN A 147 27.64 -12.88 -6.85
CA GLN A 147 26.99 -12.71 -5.55
C GLN A 147 25.83 -11.71 -5.61
N PHE A 148 25.97 -10.63 -6.38
CA PHE A 148 24.84 -9.70 -6.56
C PHE A 148 23.71 -10.35 -7.35
N LYS A 149 24.03 -11.04 -8.46
CA LYS A 149 23.01 -11.72 -9.27
C LYS A 149 22.26 -12.77 -8.44
N ASP A 150 22.99 -13.59 -7.68
CA ASP A 150 22.39 -14.63 -6.84
C ASP A 150 21.55 -14.04 -5.71
N PHE A 151 22.10 -13.05 -4.98
CA PHE A 151 21.36 -12.30 -3.96
C PHE A 151 20.08 -11.68 -4.50
N ARG A 152 20.17 -10.98 -5.64
CA ARG A 152 19.03 -10.31 -6.27
C ARG A 152 17.94 -11.30 -6.63
N GLY A 153 18.29 -12.41 -7.28
CA GLY A 153 17.33 -13.44 -7.67
C GLY A 153 16.71 -14.14 -6.46
N LYS A 154 17.53 -14.56 -5.50
CA LYS A 154 17.05 -15.33 -4.34
C LYS A 154 16.26 -14.48 -3.35
N LEU A 155 16.65 -13.24 -3.10
CA LEU A 155 15.92 -12.39 -2.14
C LEU A 155 14.57 -11.96 -2.73
N ALA A 156 14.53 -11.60 -4.01
CA ALA A 156 13.27 -11.32 -4.69
C ALA A 156 12.37 -12.56 -4.77
N PHE A 157 12.94 -13.75 -5.00
CA PHE A 157 12.19 -15.01 -5.02
C PHE A 157 11.63 -15.36 -3.64
N LEU A 158 12.42 -15.15 -2.58
CA LEU A 158 12.05 -15.46 -1.20
C LEU A 158 10.77 -14.72 -0.78
N TYR A 159 10.63 -13.45 -1.16
CA TYR A 159 9.41 -12.68 -0.89
C TYR A 159 8.16 -13.34 -1.47
N GLU A 160 8.20 -13.70 -2.75
CA GLU A 160 7.07 -14.35 -3.43
C GLU A 160 6.80 -15.73 -2.86
N ALA A 161 7.85 -16.50 -2.55
CA ALA A 161 7.74 -17.83 -1.99
C ALA A 161 7.09 -17.80 -0.60
N ILE A 162 7.45 -16.84 0.26
CA ILE A 162 6.81 -16.66 1.57
C ILE A 162 5.33 -16.29 1.38
N GLY A 163 5.03 -15.31 0.51
CA GLY A 163 3.65 -14.86 0.24
C GLY A 163 2.74 -15.93 -0.36
N GLY A 164 3.28 -16.81 -1.19
CA GLY A 164 2.53 -17.90 -1.81
C GLY A 164 2.48 -19.21 -1.03
N SER A 165 3.23 -19.33 0.07
CA SER A 165 3.30 -20.58 0.87
C SER A 165 2.68 -20.46 2.25
N PHE A 166 2.67 -19.27 2.85
CA PHE A 166 2.26 -19.07 4.23
C PHE A 166 1.14 -18.04 4.35
N SER A 167 0.51 -17.99 5.52
CA SER A 167 -0.58 -17.07 5.80
C SER A 167 -0.14 -15.60 5.78
N HIS A 168 -1.10 -14.68 5.57
CA HIS A 168 -0.81 -13.24 5.45
C HIS A 168 -0.19 -12.63 6.71
N ASP A 169 -0.49 -13.17 7.88
CA ASP A 169 0.06 -12.72 9.17
C ASP A 169 1.56 -13.01 9.33
N ILE A 170 2.07 -14.00 8.59
CA ILE A 170 3.49 -14.31 8.47
C ILE A 170 4.11 -13.51 7.32
N SER A 171 3.46 -13.51 6.14
CA SER A 171 4.09 -13.02 4.91
C SER A 171 4.14 -11.50 4.79
N TYR A 172 3.11 -10.78 5.22
CA TYR A 172 3.03 -9.32 5.00
C TYR A 172 4.06 -8.54 5.84
N PRO A 173 4.26 -8.82 7.14
CA PRO A 173 5.27 -8.12 7.93
C PRO A 173 6.71 -8.38 7.46
N TRP A 174 6.97 -9.51 6.82
CA TRP A 174 8.33 -9.99 6.54
C TRP A 174 9.17 -8.99 5.74
N VAL A 175 8.60 -8.38 4.70
CA VAL A 175 9.33 -7.43 3.85
C VAL A 175 9.72 -6.16 4.60
N LEU A 176 8.99 -5.82 5.66
CA LEU A 176 9.28 -4.66 6.50
C LEU A 176 10.53 -4.88 7.35
N TYR A 177 10.82 -6.12 7.75
CA TYR A 177 11.98 -6.46 8.58
C TYR A 177 13.32 -6.14 7.90
N LEU A 178 13.33 -5.98 6.58
CA LEU A 178 14.50 -5.58 5.80
C LEU A 178 14.90 -4.10 5.99
N PHE A 179 14.14 -3.34 6.79
CA PHE A 179 14.49 -2.00 7.22
C PHE A 179 15.27 -1.96 8.55
N GLU A 180 15.59 -3.11 9.17
CA GLU A 180 16.33 -3.14 10.43
C GLU A 180 17.62 -2.29 10.36
N GLY A 181 17.80 -1.46 11.39
CA GLY A 181 18.95 -0.57 11.52
C GLY A 181 18.84 0.75 10.74
N MET A 182 17.82 0.94 9.89
CA MET A 182 17.53 2.21 9.24
C MET A 182 16.68 3.11 10.15
N THR A 183 16.92 4.41 10.09
CA THR A 183 16.05 5.41 10.71
C THR A 183 14.78 5.64 9.89
N VAL A 184 13.75 6.21 10.50
CA VAL A 184 12.51 6.62 9.81
C VAL A 184 12.82 7.54 8.63
N ASN A 185 13.72 8.51 8.79
CA ASN A 185 14.09 9.45 7.72
C ASN A 185 14.79 8.76 6.55
N GLU A 186 15.66 7.78 6.81
CA GLU A 186 16.32 7.01 5.75
C GLU A 186 15.33 6.17 4.96
N VAL A 187 14.35 5.55 5.64
CA VAL A 187 13.29 4.77 4.97
C VAL A 187 12.35 5.67 4.18
N LYS A 188 11.96 6.83 4.72
CA LYS A 188 11.14 7.81 4.00
C LYS A 188 11.84 8.36 2.76
N ALA A 189 13.13 8.67 2.85
CA ALA A 189 13.93 9.06 1.69
C ALA A 189 14.03 7.94 0.64
N LEU A 190 14.26 6.70 1.08
CA LEU A 190 14.28 5.54 0.19
C LEU A 190 12.92 5.31 -0.50
N ALA A 191 11.82 5.49 0.23
CA ALA A 191 10.47 5.41 -0.33
C ALA A 191 10.22 6.47 -1.40
N LYS A 192 10.68 7.72 -1.17
CA LYS A 192 10.59 8.79 -2.18
C LYS A 192 11.35 8.41 -3.45
N GLU A 193 12.61 8.00 -3.32
CA GLU A 193 13.43 7.58 -4.47
C GLU A 193 12.77 6.42 -5.23
N ALA A 194 12.29 5.41 -4.51
CA ALA A 194 11.67 4.23 -5.11
C ALA A 194 10.35 4.59 -5.82
N ASN A 195 9.51 5.44 -5.24
CA ASN A 195 8.26 5.88 -5.85
C ASN A 195 8.52 6.66 -7.13
N ASP A 196 9.48 7.59 -7.14
CA ASP A 196 9.87 8.34 -8.34
C ASP A 196 10.37 7.40 -9.44
N PHE A 197 11.23 6.43 -9.07
CA PHE A 197 11.70 5.39 -9.98
C PHE A 197 10.54 4.57 -10.55
N GLY A 198 9.63 4.10 -9.70
CA GLY A 198 8.49 3.28 -10.09
C GLY A 198 7.53 4.01 -11.03
N ILE A 199 7.26 5.28 -10.76
CA ILE A 199 6.41 6.14 -11.61
C ILE A 199 7.03 6.32 -12.99
N GLY A 200 8.34 6.57 -13.05
CA GLY A 200 9.07 6.71 -14.31
C GLY A 200 9.22 5.41 -15.10
N ASN A 201 9.04 4.25 -14.46
CA ASN A 201 9.26 2.96 -15.09
C ASN A 201 8.05 2.50 -15.94
N LYS A 202 8.32 1.64 -16.92
CA LYS A 202 7.29 1.02 -17.76
C LYS A 202 6.46 0.06 -16.91
N LEU A 203 5.14 0.11 -17.08
CA LEU A 203 4.25 -0.94 -16.61
C LEU A 203 4.44 -2.16 -17.50
N ASP A 204 5.09 -3.18 -16.94
CA ASP A 204 5.40 -4.42 -17.65
C ASP A 204 5.62 -5.55 -16.65
N SER A 205 6.09 -6.69 -17.14
CA SER A 205 6.66 -7.73 -16.31
C SER A 205 8.04 -8.14 -16.81
N TYR A 206 8.90 -8.54 -15.88
CA TYR A 206 10.25 -8.96 -16.17
C TYR A 206 10.64 -10.17 -15.32
N VAL A 207 11.59 -10.96 -15.81
CA VAL A 207 12.10 -12.14 -15.09
C VAL A 207 13.38 -11.76 -14.37
N ILE A 208 13.52 -12.21 -13.11
CA ILE A 208 14.78 -12.19 -12.39
C ILE A 208 15.22 -13.64 -12.19
N GLU A 209 16.46 -13.91 -12.56
CA GLU A 209 17.12 -15.20 -12.30
C GLU A 209 18.26 -15.02 -11.30
N SER A 210 18.49 -16.03 -10.46
CA SER A 210 19.69 -16.11 -9.62
C SER A 210 20.89 -16.65 -10.42
N SER A 211 22.07 -16.70 -9.81
CA SER A 211 23.31 -17.03 -10.52
C SER A 211 23.29 -18.45 -11.11
N ASP A 212 23.79 -18.59 -12.34
CA ASP A 212 24.04 -19.89 -12.97
C ASP A 212 25.26 -20.61 -12.36
N VAL A 213 26.13 -19.88 -11.67
CA VAL A 213 27.39 -20.39 -11.12
C VAL A 213 27.27 -20.64 -9.62
N LEU A 214 26.71 -19.68 -8.87
CA LEU A 214 26.54 -19.76 -7.41
C LEU A 214 25.18 -20.36 -7.04
N THR A 215 24.86 -21.55 -7.54
CA THR A 215 23.51 -22.12 -7.33
C THR A 215 23.20 -22.40 -5.86
N GLY A 216 24.22 -22.71 -5.05
CA GLY A 216 24.06 -22.90 -3.60
C GLY A 216 23.15 -24.09 -3.23
N LYS A 217 22.60 -24.06 -2.01
CA LYS A 217 21.69 -25.10 -1.48
C LYS A 217 20.27 -24.99 -2.04
N ALA A 218 19.80 -23.79 -2.37
CA ALA A 218 18.48 -23.60 -2.96
C ALA A 218 18.45 -24.00 -4.44
N GLY A 219 19.61 -24.00 -5.11
CA GLY A 219 19.68 -24.11 -6.56
C GLY A 219 19.34 -22.79 -7.26
N LYS A 220 19.33 -22.81 -8.59
CA LYS A 220 18.94 -21.65 -9.39
C LYS A 220 17.44 -21.39 -9.24
N VAL A 221 17.06 -20.15 -8.98
CA VAL A 221 15.66 -19.70 -8.97
C VAL A 221 15.39 -18.72 -10.10
N SER A 222 14.15 -18.68 -10.55
CA SER A 222 13.67 -17.77 -11.60
C SER A 222 12.20 -17.44 -11.33
N HIS A 223 11.85 -16.17 -11.38
CA HIS A 223 10.47 -15.73 -11.18
C HIS A 223 10.15 -14.45 -11.96
N LYS A 224 8.87 -14.24 -12.27
CA LYS A 224 8.36 -13.11 -13.04
C LYS A 224 7.74 -12.08 -12.11
N TYR A 225 8.19 -10.84 -12.21
CA TYR A 225 7.76 -9.73 -11.38
C TYR A 225 7.10 -8.64 -12.23
N LYS A 226 6.26 -7.83 -11.59
CA LYS A 226 5.70 -6.63 -12.22
C LYS A 226 6.65 -5.45 -12.03
N SER A 227 6.66 -4.55 -13.00
CA SER A 227 7.34 -3.26 -12.92
C SER A 227 6.35 -2.11 -13.03
N GLY A 228 6.76 -0.97 -12.50
CA GLY A 228 6.07 0.31 -12.66
C GLY A 228 5.01 0.58 -11.61
N LEU A 229 4.75 1.87 -11.39
CA LEU A 229 3.83 2.42 -10.40
C LEU A 229 3.05 3.54 -11.06
N ARG A 230 1.78 3.76 -10.76
CA ARG A 230 1.07 4.98 -11.24
C ARG A 230 0.31 5.65 -10.12
N THR A 231 0.38 6.98 -10.11
CA THR A 231 -0.60 7.80 -9.41
C THR A 231 -1.95 7.69 -10.11
N GLN A 232 -3.02 7.96 -9.36
CA GLN A 232 -4.39 7.95 -9.86
C GLN A 232 -5.00 9.34 -9.65
N PRO A 233 -5.00 10.20 -10.67
CA PRO A 233 -5.58 11.54 -10.59
C PRO A 233 -7.04 11.52 -10.12
N GLU A 234 -7.81 10.51 -10.52
CA GLU A 234 -9.20 10.33 -10.09
C GLU A 234 -9.35 10.08 -8.58
N THR A 235 -8.49 9.23 -8.00
CA THR A 235 -8.46 9.01 -6.55
C THR A 235 -7.99 10.26 -5.81
N ALA A 236 -6.97 10.96 -6.32
CA ALA A 236 -6.50 12.21 -5.75
C ALA A 236 -7.58 13.31 -5.77
N ASN A 237 -8.34 13.41 -6.86
CA ASN A 237 -9.51 14.28 -6.98
C ASN A 237 -10.59 13.89 -5.94
N LEU A 238 -10.88 12.60 -5.78
CA LEU A 238 -11.82 12.11 -4.77
C LEU A 238 -11.40 12.49 -3.35
N PHE A 239 -10.13 12.35 -2.99
CA PHE A 239 -9.63 12.76 -1.67
C PHE A 239 -9.79 14.25 -1.44
N ARG A 240 -9.43 15.06 -2.44
CA ARG A 240 -9.61 16.51 -2.40
C ARG A 240 -11.07 16.91 -2.18
N GLU A 241 -12.00 16.33 -2.93
CA GLU A 241 -13.43 16.62 -2.81
C GLU A 241 -14.03 16.17 -1.47
N LEU A 242 -13.60 15.01 -0.95
CA LEU A 242 -13.99 14.55 0.39
C LEU A 242 -13.53 15.56 1.46
N GLN A 243 -12.25 15.94 1.45
CA GLN A 243 -11.68 16.89 2.42
C GLN A 243 -12.32 18.28 2.30
N ALA A 244 -12.54 18.78 1.08
CA ALA A 244 -13.20 20.07 0.84
C ALA A 244 -14.64 20.12 1.37
N ASN A 245 -15.29 18.96 1.50
CA ASN A 245 -16.63 18.81 2.05
C ASN A 245 -16.62 18.37 3.53
N GLY A 246 -15.49 18.49 4.23
CA GLY A 246 -15.38 18.18 5.65
C GLY A 246 -15.57 16.69 5.98
N ILE A 247 -15.26 15.81 5.02
CA ILE A 247 -15.21 14.36 5.21
C ILE A 247 -13.75 13.95 5.31
N LYS A 248 -13.32 13.47 6.48
CA LYS A 248 -11.92 13.10 6.69
C LYS A 248 -11.57 11.84 5.89
N VAL A 249 -10.41 11.83 5.24
CA VAL A 249 -9.90 10.67 4.52
C VAL A 249 -8.86 9.98 5.38
N TYR A 250 -9.01 8.66 5.55
CA TYR A 250 -8.01 7.81 6.18
C TYR A 250 -7.55 6.71 5.25
N ILE A 251 -6.26 6.40 5.32
CA ILE A 251 -5.65 5.25 4.65
C ILE A 251 -5.40 4.17 5.69
N ILE A 252 -5.84 2.94 5.41
CA ILE A 252 -5.46 1.75 6.19
C ILE A 252 -4.78 0.77 5.24
N SER A 253 -3.45 0.69 5.30
CA SER A 253 -2.63 -0.11 4.38
C SER A 253 -1.90 -1.24 5.11
N ALA A 254 -1.67 -2.36 4.41
CA ALA A 254 -0.82 -3.45 4.89
C ALA A 254 0.68 -3.17 4.71
N SER A 255 1.06 -2.07 4.05
CA SER A 255 2.43 -1.60 3.90
C SER A 255 2.91 -0.85 5.15
N LEU A 256 4.23 -0.61 5.27
CA LEU A 256 4.78 0.15 6.41
C LEU A 256 4.20 1.58 6.41
N GLN A 257 3.69 2.04 7.55
CA GLN A 257 3.01 3.33 7.65
C GLN A 257 3.87 4.47 7.08
N ASP A 258 5.15 4.52 7.46
CA ASP A 258 6.07 5.58 7.06
C ASP A 258 6.30 5.68 5.55
N ILE A 259 6.23 4.56 4.81
CA ILE A 259 6.41 4.59 3.35
C ILE A 259 5.15 5.06 2.63
N VAL A 260 3.97 4.68 3.15
CA VAL A 260 2.68 5.09 2.61
C VAL A 260 2.47 6.58 2.85
N GLU A 261 2.85 7.07 4.03
CA GLU A 261 2.83 8.51 4.34
C GLU A 261 3.58 9.33 3.30
N VAL A 262 4.79 8.92 2.88
CA VAL A 262 5.55 9.65 1.85
C VAL A 262 4.74 9.79 0.56
N PHE A 263 4.09 8.72 0.10
CA PHE A 263 3.34 8.77 -1.15
C PHE A 263 2.01 9.55 -1.00
N ALA A 264 1.39 9.44 0.18
CA ALA A 264 0.09 10.04 0.46
C ALA A 264 0.13 11.54 0.75
N THR A 265 1.21 12.05 1.34
CA THR A 265 1.30 13.44 1.83
C THR A 265 2.22 14.33 1.00
N ASP A 266 3.20 13.78 0.28
CA ASP A 266 4.08 14.58 -0.58
C ASP A 266 3.29 15.17 -1.75
N LYS A 267 3.30 16.51 -1.84
CA LYS A 267 2.53 17.27 -2.83
C LYS A 267 2.88 16.95 -4.27
N SER A 268 4.10 16.45 -4.53
CA SER A 268 4.52 16.05 -5.88
C SER A 268 3.71 14.89 -6.44
N TYR A 269 3.07 14.08 -5.59
CA TYR A 269 2.22 12.95 -6.01
C TYR A 269 0.73 13.29 -6.12
N GLY A 270 0.30 14.46 -5.62
CA GLY A 270 -1.03 15.02 -5.86
C GLY A 270 -2.15 14.54 -4.92
N TYR A 271 -1.90 13.57 -4.03
CA TYR A 271 -2.90 13.09 -3.05
C TYR A 271 -3.15 14.07 -1.90
N ASN A 272 -2.10 14.78 -1.46
CA ASN A 272 -2.17 15.88 -0.51
C ASN A 272 -2.92 15.57 0.79
N LEU A 273 -2.83 14.33 1.29
CA LEU A 273 -3.44 13.97 2.57
C LEU A 273 -2.69 14.66 3.71
N GLU A 274 -3.43 14.98 4.77
CA GLU A 274 -2.86 15.57 5.98
C GLU A 274 -2.08 14.53 6.80
N ASP A 275 -1.10 14.99 7.58
CA ASP A 275 -0.41 14.15 8.56
C ASP A 275 -1.41 13.47 9.52
N GLY A 276 -1.10 12.23 9.91
CA GLY A 276 -1.98 11.41 10.74
C GLY A 276 -3.21 10.83 10.02
N SER A 277 -3.30 10.96 8.70
CA SER A 277 -4.34 10.31 7.88
C SER A 277 -4.00 8.85 7.52
N VAL A 278 -2.77 8.40 7.73
CA VAL A 278 -2.30 7.06 7.34
C VAL A 278 -2.11 6.16 8.55
N TYR A 279 -2.67 4.96 8.46
CA TYR A 279 -2.50 3.86 9.39
C TYR A 279 -1.96 2.67 8.61
N GLY A 280 -0.68 2.37 8.80
CA GLY A 280 -0.02 1.24 8.16
C GLY A 280 0.54 0.28 9.19
N MET A 281 1.21 -0.78 8.73
CA MET A 281 1.96 -1.66 9.60
C MET A 281 3.06 -0.89 10.34
N ARG A 282 3.42 -1.37 11.53
CA ARG A 282 4.43 -0.75 12.39
C ARG A 282 5.41 -1.79 12.89
N LEU A 283 6.66 -1.38 13.00
CA LEU A 283 7.73 -2.17 13.60
C LEU A 283 8.11 -1.62 14.97
N GLU A 284 8.76 -2.45 15.77
CA GLU A 284 9.45 -2.01 16.96
C GLU A 284 10.66 -1.13 16.61
N MET A 285 11.02 -0.26 17.54
CA MET A 285 12.13 0.67 17.38
C MET A 285 13.24 0.39 18.40
N ASN A 286 14.48 0.65 18.00
CA ASN A 286 15.64 0.76 18.89
C ASN A 286 16.20 2.19 18.77
N GLY A 287 15.82 3.07 19.69
CA GLY A 287 16.02 4.51 19.51
C GLY A 287 15.19 5.02 18.33
N ASP A 288 15.86 5.61 17.35
CA ASP A 288 15.27 6.15 16.11
C ASP A 288 15.31 5.16 14.93
N LYS A 289 15.80 3.93 15.14
CA LYS A 289 16.00 2.90 14.11
C LYS A 289 14.97 1.78 14.20
N TYR A 290 14.54 1.26 13.05
CA TYR A 290 13.67 0.09 13.00
C TYR A 290 14.37 -1.17 13.51
N ARG A 291 13.58 -2.06 14.13
CA ARG A 291 13.95 -3.42 14.51
C ARG A 291 13.11 -4.41 13.69
N ALA A 292 13.70 -5.54 13.29
CA ALA A 292 13.01 -6.65 12.63
C ALA A 292 12.06 -7.39 13.60
N GLU A 293 11.07 -6.68 14.12
CA GLU A 293 10.05 -7.18 15.04
C GLU A 293 8.78 -6.35 14.84
N TYR A 294 7.63 -7.01 14.71
CA TYR A 294 6.37 -6.28 14.57
C TYR A 294 6.03 -5.50 15.85
N LYS A 295 5.41 -4.32 15.72
CA LYS A 295 5.05 -3.49 16.88
C LYS A 295 4.08 -4.23 17.80
N ALA A 296 4.55 -4.58 19.00
CA ALA A 296 3.74 -5.23 20.01
C ALA A 296 2.57 -4.33 20.44
N GLY A 297 1.39 -4.93 20.56
CA GLY A 297 0.15 -4.26 20.94
C GLY A 297 -0.47 -3.37 19.85
N TYR A 298 0.07 -3.39 18.63
CA TYR A 298 -0.53 -2.72 17.48
C TYR A 298 -1.13 -3.77 16.53
N PRO A 299 -2.28 -3.54 15.89
CA PRO A 299 -2.87 -4.50 14.97
C PRO A 299 -2.03 -4.66 13.71
N GLN A 300 -1.95 -5.85 13.13
CA GLN A 300 -1.52 -6.01 11.74
C GLN A 300 -2.61 -5.48 10.81
N THR A 301 -2.32 -4.44 10.04
CA THR A 301 -3.31 -3.65 9.27
C THR A 301 -3.78 -4.34 7.98
N GLN A 302 -4.14 -5.62 8.07
CA GLN A 302 -4.74 -6.45 7.03
C GLN A 302 -5.92 -7.23 7.61
N THR A 303 -6.92 -7.56 6.78
CA THR A 303 -8.13 -8.29 7.17
C THR A 303 -8.80 -7.68 8.41
N LYS A 304 -8.98 -8.44 9.49
CA LYS A 304 -9.59 -8.01 10.75
C LYS A 304 -8.82 -6.89 11.45
N GLY A 305 -7.51 -6.80 11.27
CA GLY A 305 -6.76 -5.70 11.85
C GLY A 305 -7.08 -4.35 11.21
N LYS A 306 -7.55 -4.30 9.95
CA LYS A 306 -8.10 -3.05 9.37
C LYS A 306 -9.36 -2.59 10.11
N VAL A 307 -10.23 -3.52 10.48
CA VAL A 307 -11.41 -3.26 11.32
C VAL A 307 -10.99 -2.81 12.71
N GLU A 308 -9.99 -3.45 13.32
CA GLU A 308 -9.46 -3.05 14.63
C GLU A 308 -8.90 -1.62 14.63
N ILE A 309 -8.25 -1.19 13.55
CA ILE A 309 -7.83 0.21 13.39
C ILE A 309 -9.03 1.15 13.38
N ILE A 310 -10.09 0.82 12.64
CA ILE A 310 -11.30 1.64 12.58
C ILE A 310 -11.94 1.75 13.96
N GLU A 311 -12.12 0.61 14.66
CA GLU A 311 -12.74 0.56 15.99
C GLU A 311 -11.92 1.30 17.05
N THR A 312 -10.60 1.09 17.05
CA THR A 312 -9.73 1.60 18.12
C THR A 312 -9.34 3.05 17.92
N TYR A 313 -9.08 3.48 16.68
CA TYR A 313 -8.47 4.78 16.41
C TYR A 313 -9.35 5.75 15.64
N LEU A 314 -10.25 5.29 14.77
CA LEU A 314 -11.03 6.18 13.90
C LEU A 314 -12.42 6.49 14.48
N LYS A 315 -13.20 5.47 14.86
CA LYS A 315 -14.54 5.68 15.44
C LYS A 315 -14.55 6.62 16.64
N PRO A 316 -13.61 6.53 17.60
CA PRO A 316 -13.57 7.48 18.72
C PRO A 316 -13.38 8.94 18.28
N LYS A 317 -12.62 9.18 17.18
CA LYS A 317 -12.43 10.52 16.60
C LYS A 317 -13.68 11.05 15.88
N HIS A 318 -14.61 10.17 15.52
CA HIS A 318 -15.80 10.47 14.72
C HIS A 318 -17.11 10.19 15.48
N GLY A 319 -17.09 10.29 16.81
CA GLY A 319 -18.29 10.14 17.64
C GLY A 319 -18.95 8.76 17.53
N GLY A 320 -18.15 7.71 17.29
CA GLY A 320 -18.61 6.32 17.15
C GLY A 320 -19.12 5.95 15.76
N LYS A 321 -19.14 6.87 14.79
CA LYS A 321 -19.66 6.63 13.44
C LYS A 321 -18.81 5.64 12.65
N ALA A 322 -19.45 4.80 11.85
CA ALA A 322 -18.78 3.98 10.83
C ALA A 322 -18.28 4.84 9.64
N PRO A 323 -17.32 4.36 8.83
CA PRO A 323 -16.93 5.06 7.61
C PRO A 323 -18.09 5.10 6.61
N ILE A 324 -18.35 6.26 6.02
CA ILE A 324 -19.44 6.40 5.02
C ILE A 324 -19.09 5.78 3.67
N LEU A 325 -17.78 5.66 3.39
CA LEU A 325 -17.23 5.06 2.19
C LEU A 325 -16.01 4.24 2.60
N VAL A 326 -15.93 3.02 2.08
CA VAL A 326 -14.74 2.17 2.21
C VAL A 326 -14.29 1.75 0.81
N ALA A 327 -12.99 1.83 0.54
CA ALA A 327 -12.40 1.39 -0.72
C ALA A 327 -11.31 0.34 -0.52
N GLY A 328 -11.27 -0.65 -1.42
CA GLY A 328 -10.27 -1.73 -1.41
C GLY A 328 -10.23 -2.47 -2.75
N ASP A 329 -9.26 -3.36 -2.92
CA ASP A 329 -9.03 -4.11 -4.16
C ASP A 329 -8.83 -5.61 -3.94
N SER A 330 -8.60 -6.04 -2.69
CA SER A 330 -8.16 -7.39 -2.37
C SER A 330 -8.89 -8.02 -1.18
N SER A 331 -8.65 -9.31 -0.95
CA SER A 331 -9.16 -10.02 0.24
C SER A 331 -8.66 -9.43 1.56
N GLY A 332 -7.53 -8.70 1.55
CA GLY A 332 -7.03 -7.98 2.73
C GLY A 332 -7.96 -6.85 3.19
N ASP A 333 -8.87 -6.40 2.33
CA ASP A 333 -9.82 -5.31 2.59
C ASP A 333 -11.22 -5.80 2.93
N ALA A 334 -11.50 -7.08 2.72
CA ALA A 334 -12.85 -7.64 2.75
C ALA A 334 -13.58 -7.35 4.07
N ASN A 335 -12.88 -7.43 5.20
CA ASN A 335 -13.44 -7.15 6.53
C ASN A 335 -13.86 -5.68 6.68
N MET A 336 -12.99 -4.71 6.36
CA MET A 336 -13.36 -3.29 6.46
C MET A 336 -14.43 -2.90 5.44
N LEU A 337 -14.52 -3.59 4.29
CA LEU A 337 -15.55 -3.38 3.29
C LEU A 337 -16.93 -3.91 3.74
N THR A 338 -17.00 -5.00 4.49
CA THR A 338 -18.27 -5.73 4.70
C THR A 338 -18.85 -5.61 6.11
N GLU A 339 -18.05 -5.30 7.12
CA GLU A 339 -18.49 -5.38 8.52
C GLU A 339 -19.32 -4.19 9.00
N TYR A 340 -19.34 -3.10 8.23
CA TYR A 340 -20.07 -1.88 8.55
C TYR A 340 -21.35 -1.77 7.72
N LYS A 341 -22.49 -2.04 8.34
CA LYS A 341 -23.81 -1.93 7.68
C LYS A 341 -24.17 -0.48 7.32
N ASP A 342 -23.70 0.47 8.12
CA ASP A 342 -23.98 1.90 7.92
C ASP A 342 -23.09 2.56 6.85
N THR A 343 -22.08 1.84 6.33
CA THR A 343 -21.29 2.30 5.19
C THR A 343 -22.19 2.41 3.97
N LYS A 344 -22.17 3.58 3.32
CA LYS A 344 -23.04 3.91 2.19
C LYS A 344 -22.51 3.36 0.87
N VAL A 345 -21.18 3.35 0.69
CA VAL A 345 -20.52 2.97 -0.58
C VAL A 345 -19.33 2.07 -0.31
N LEU A 346 -19.23 1.00 -1.10
CA LEU A 346 -18.05 0.13 -1.18
C LEU A 346 -17.38 0.35 -2.53
N LEU A 347 -16.31 1.13 -2.58
CA LEU A 347 -15.58 1.39 -3.83
C LEU A 347 -14.56 0.27 -4.08
N LEU A 348 -14.87 -0.62 -5.02
CA LEU A 348 -14.01 -1.76 -5.32
C LEU A 348 -13.14 -1.45 -6.53
N MET A 349 -11.85 -1.28 -6.30
CA MET A 349 -10.84 -1.15 -7.36
C MET A 349 -10.52 -2.53 -7.95
N LYS A 350 -11.53 -3.11 -8.62
CA LYS A 350 -11.66 -4.53 -8.92
C LYS A 350 -10.44 -5.09 -9.66
N ARG A 351 -9.91 -6.18 -9.11
CA ARG A 351 -8.90 -7.04 -9.73
C ARG A 351 -9.51 -8.39 -10.08
N GLU A 352 -8.92 -9.08 -11.06
CA GLU A 352 -9.35 -10.42 -11.45
C GLU A 352 -9.26 -11.40 -10.27
N GLY A 353 -10.32 -12.17 -10.03
CA GLY A 353 -10.41 -13.16 -8.95
C GLY A 353 -10.37 -12.61 -7.52
N LYS A 354 -10.48 -11.28 -7.32
CA LYS A 354 -10.46 -10.65 -6.00
C LYS A 354 -11.78 -9.95 -5.70
N LEU A 355 -12.28 -10.08 -4.46
CA LEU A 355 -13.51 -9.43 -3.99
C LEU A 355 -14.78 -9.82 -4.77
N ASP A 356 -14.83 -10.99 -5.39
CA ASP A 356 -15.98 -11.41 -6.21
C ASP A 356 -17.28 -11.52 -5.38
N ASP A 357 -17.19 -11.92 -4.11
CA ASP A 357 -18.36 -11.96 -3.23
C ASP A 357 -18.78 -10.57 -2.74
N VAL A 358 -17.82 -9.69 -2.45
CA VAL A 358 -18.11 -8.30 -2.04
C VAL A 358 -18.73 -7.51 -3.20
N ALA A 359 -18.36 -7.82 -4.44
CA ALA A 359 -18.92 -7.20 -5.64
C ALA A 359 -20.42 -7.48 -5.85
N LYS A 360 -21.00 -8.45 -5.12
CA LYS A 360 -22.44 -8.75 -5.14
C LYS A 360 -23.24 -7.86 -4.18
N ASP A 361 -22.58 -7.11 -3.29
CA ASP A 361 -23.25 -6.18 -2.38
C ASP A 361 -23.86 -5.01 -3.17
N GLY A 362 -25.11 -4.64 -2.87
CA GLY A 362 -25.83 -3.57 -3.56
C GLY A 362 -25.20 -2.18 -3.40
N ARG A 363 -24.28 -2.01 -2.45
CA ARG A 363 -23.49 -0.79 -2.20
C ARG A 363 -22.19 -0.75 -3.01
N ALA A 364 -21.84 -1.84 -3.69
CA ALA A 364 -20.57 -1.96 -4.39
C ALA A 364 -20.54 -1.12 -5.68
N LEU A 365 -19.54 -0.26 -5.78
CA LEU A 365 -19.15 0.45 -6.99
C LEU A 365 -17.91 -0.22 -7.57
N ILE A 366 -18.07 -0.89 -8.70
CA ILE A 366 -16.98 -1.61 -9.34
C ILE A 366 -16.21 -0.63 -10.22
N GLN A 367 -14.91 -0.49 -10.01
CA GLN A 367 -14.04 0.32 -10.85
C GLN A 367 -12.86 -0.53 -11.32
N LYS A 368 -12.78 -0.78 -12.63
CA LYS A 368 -11.67 -1.51 -13.26
C LYS A 368 -10.57 -0.56 -13.71
N ARG A 369 -9.40 -1.12 -13.99
CA ARG A 369 -8.24 -0.43 -14.56
C ARG A 369 -7.66 -1.23 -15.70
N ASN A 370 -7.14 -0.53 -16.70
CA ASN A 370 -6.38 -1.15 -17.76
C ASN A 370 -5.04 -1.67 -17.20
N ALA A 371 -4.74 -2.95 -17.43
CA ALA A 371 -3.56 -3.59 -16.84
C ALA A 371 -2.22 -3.10 -17.42
N GLN A 372 -2.24 -2.58 -18.66
CA GLN A 372 -1.04 -2.11 -19.36
C GLN A 372 -0.71 -0.66 -19.03
N THR A 373 -1.72 0.18 -18.78
CA THR A 373 -1.53 1.62 -18.55
C THR A 373 -1.76 2.03 -17.10
N GLY A 374 -2.44 1.20 -16.31
CA GLY A 374 -2.84 1.49 -14.94
C GLY A 374 -4.00 2.48 -14.82
N LEU A 375 -4.48 3.04 -15.94
CA LEU A 375 -5.56 4.02 -15.95
C LEU A 375 -6.90 3.36 -15.58
N LEU A 376 -7.78 4.10 -14.87
CA LEU A 376 -9.17 3.68 -14.70
C LEU A 376 -9.83 3.40 -16.06
N ASP A 377 -10.67 2.36 -16.09
CA ASP A 377 -11.53 2.03 -17.23
C ASP A 377 -12.92 2.65 -16.99
N PRO A 378 -13.42 3.55 -17.86
CA PRO A 378 -14.76 4.12 -17.71
C PRO A 378 -15.88 3.12 -18.02
N LYS A 379 -15.55 1.88 -18.40
CA LYS A 379 -16.48 0.79 -18.67
C LYS A 379 -16.35 -0.32 -17.62
N ASN A 380 -17.48 -0.97 -17.30
CA ASN A 380 -17.54 -2.11 -16.39
C ASN A 380 -17.96 -3.39 -17.11
#